data_AF-A0A954UL78-F1
#
_entry.id   AF-A0A954UL78-F1
#
_cell.length_a   1.000
_cell.length_b   1.000
_cell.length_c   1.000
_cell.angle_alpha   90.00
_cell.angle_beta   90.00
_cell.angle_gamma   90.00
#
_symmetry.space_group_name_H-M   'P 1'
#
loop_
_entity.id
_entity.type
_entity.pdbx_description
1 polymer ?
#
loop_
_entity_poly.entity_id
_entity_poly.type
_entity_poly.pdbx_seq_one_letter_code
_entity_poly.pdbx_strand_id
1 'polypeptide(L)'
;MISRRPRLWLPLVVLSVVGAANLGCKPTATSQPAPNAAGGAAATKTPAESAPAIVPDDAAAVTALQDAGFALSTNDKGLVVECKVAKDDDATEALKNLAGLPNLESLTLSGPGITDAGLAALPELKKLRVIDLTGSAITDEALKLVGQLPNLQVLMLRLTGVTDDGIAHLAQLPKLRAFDIRNSNLTDLGMAHIAKIKSLVDLQVERSKITDAGIEAIKHLKLKAINVNTNSITDQSLVVFGNMPTLESIQMDRSRISDAGMKSLATLPKLRRLRMRDCDITGEGFKEIVGLKTLERLELRATSIDDEGMAALSTLPNVNLLELSECRLLSSEGIANIGRMTGLKTLDIWETKTDDADIKAFETLQALETLNLQATRITDECGASLAKLTKLKDLDISGTAMEDTGVRQLLELPELKRLNVANTAVSFGLRDELFERPGFKLDQ
;
A
#
# COMPACT_ATOMS: atom_id res chain seq x y z
N MET A 1 -12.56 3.37 29.23
CA MET A 1 -11.16 3.80 29.00
C MET A 1 -10.75 3.37 27.59
N ILE A 2 -10.57 4.32 26.69
CA ILE A 2 -10.26 4.08 25.27
C ILE A 2 -8.78 3.70 25.20
N SER A 3 -8.47 2.40 25.07
CA SER A 3 -7.09 1.95 24.92
C SER A 3 -6.61 2.25 23.50
N ARG A 4 -5.60 3.11 23.38
CA ARG A 4 -4.87 3.35 22.14
C ARG A 4 -3.92 2.18 21.93
N ARG A 5 -4.30 1.21 21.10
CA ARG A 5 -3.38 0.18 20.60
C ARG A 5 -2.46 0.75 19.49
N PRO A 6 -1.24 0.21 19.35
CA PRO A 6 -0.19 0.82 18.52
C PRO A 6 -0.55 0.75 17.03
N ARG A 7 -0.22 1.82 16.31
CA ARG A 7 -0.32 1.86 14.85
C ARG A 7 0.64 0.82 14.26
N LEU A 8 0.14 -0.32 13.81
CA LEU A 8 0.84 -1.11 12.82
C LEU A 8 1.05 -0.20 11.60
N TRP A 9 2.31 0.14 11.33
CA TRP A 9 2.73 0.62 10.02
C TRP A 9 2.43 -0.49 9.00
N LEU A 10 1.25 -0.44 8.36
CA LEU A 10 1.09 -1.10 7.07
C LEU A 10 1.98 -0.33 6.09
N PRO A 11 2.95 -0.97 5.41
CA PRO A 11 3.64 -0.32 4.32
C PRO A 11 2.59 0.03 3.28
N LEU A 12 2.48 1.32 2.99
CA LEU A 12 1.71 1.80 1.85
C LEU A 12 2.26 1.10 0.61
N VAL A 13 1.45 0.24 0.00
CA VAL A 13 1.59 -0.09 -1.41
C VAL A 13 1.11 1.15 -2.17
N VAL A 14 1.88 2.24 -2.10
CA VAL A 14 2.14 2.97 -3.34
C VAL A 14 2.81 1.91 -4.19
N LEU A 15 2.20 1.53 -5.32
CA LEU A 15 2.85 0.65 -6.29
C LEU A 15 4.31 1.09 -6.34
N SER A 16 5.29 0.23 -6.03
CA SER A 16 6.67 0.62 -5.67
C SER A 16 7.35 1.49 -6.75
N VAL A 17 6.99 2.77 -6.88
CA VAL A 17 7.47 3.68 -7.93
C VAL A 17 8.89 4.13 -7.59
N VAL A 18 9.29 4.06 -6.33
CA VAL A 18 10.66 4.33 -5.87
C VAL A 18 11.65 3.23 -6.32
N GLY A 19 11.18 2.02 -6.62
CA GLY A 19 12.05 0.88 -6.98
C GLY A 19 12.39 0.74 -8.48
N ALA A 20 11.76 1.51 -9.37
CA ALA A 20 11.88 1.31 -10.83
C ALA A 20 12.68 2.41 -11.55
N ALA A 21 13.53 3.15 -10.84
CA ALA A 21 14.42 4.15 -11.44
C ALA A 21 15.83 3.63 -11.75
N ASN A 22 16.23 2.44 -11.28
CA ASN A 22 17.57 1.88 -11.50
C ASN A 22 17.53 0.37 -11.78
N LEU A 23 17.08 -0.01 -12.98
CA LEU A 23 17.39 -1.32 -13.58
C LEU A 23 17.85 -1.08 -15.01
N GLY A 24 19.12 -0.68 -15.14
CA GLY A 24 19.84 -0.76 -16.40
C GLY A 24 19.95 -2.23 -16.81
N CYS A 25 19.42 -2.55 -17.99
CA CYS A 25 19.62 -3.84 -18.64
C CYS A 25 21.12 -4.11 -18.79
N LYS A 26 21.65 -5.15 -18.14
CA LYS A 26 22.92 -5.77 -18.54
C LYS A 26 22.61 -6.86 -19.58
N PRO A 27 23.17 -6.80 -20.80
CA PRO A 27 23.06 -7.90 -21.74
C PRO A 27 23.97 -9.05 -21.30
N THR A 28 23.41 -10.25 -21.23
CA THR A 28 24.12 -11.50 -21.02
C THR A 28 24.98 -11.81 -22.25
N ALA A 29 26.30 -11.86 -22.03
CA ALA A 29 27.25 -12.36 -23.01
C ALA A 29 27.15 -13.90 -23.05
N THR A 30 26.75 -14.44 -24.19
CA THR A 30 27.06 -15.83 -24.56
C THR A 30 27.87 -15.80 -25.84
N SER A 31 29.04 -16.41 -25.77
CA SER A 31 30.01 -16.54 -26.84
C SER A 31 29.72 -17.79 -27.68
N GLN A 32 29.70 -17.64 -29.01
CA GLN A 32 30.53 -18.40 -29.96
C GLN A 32 30.30 -17.92 -31.41
N PRO A 33 31.26 -18.11 -32.34
CA PRO A 33 31.41 -17.24 -33.52
C PRO A 33 31.12 -17.87 -34.90
N ALA A 34 30.99 -16.97 -35.88
CA ALA A 34 31.33 -17.05 -37.32
C ALA A 34 30.18 -17.34 -38.35
N PRO A 35 30.33 -16.99 -39.66
CA PRO A 35 31.27 -16.07 -40.32
C PRO A 35 30.60 -14.98 -41.22
N ASN A 36 31.47 -14.08 -41.72
CA ASN A 36 31.28 -12.96 -42.64
C ASN A 36 30.30 -13.11 -43.82
N ALA A 37 29.61 -12.01 -44.13
CA ALA A 37 29.38 -11.56 -45.50
C ALA A 37 29.29 -10.01 -45.56
N ALA A 38 29.98 -9.44 -46.54
CA ALA A 38 30.19 -8.00 -46.75
C ALA A 38 29.00 -7.30 -47.40
N GLY A 39 28.86 -5.99 -47.15
CA GLY A 39 27.96 -5.11 -47.91
C GLY A 39 27.85 -3.74 -47.25
N GLY A 40 28.59 -2.76 -47.75
CA GLY A 40 28.65 -1.42 -47.19
C GLY A 40 27.44 -0.53 -47.56
N ALA A 41 27.13 0.40 -46.67
CA ALA A 41 26.59 1.72 -47.01
C ALA A 41 26.93 2.68 -45.87
N ALA A 42 27.68 3.74 -46.20
CA ALA A 42 28.10 4.77 -45.27
C ALA A 42 26.90 5.61 -44.83
N ALA A 43 26.47 5.46 -43.57
CA ALA A 43 25.58 6.40 -42.91
C ALA A 43 26.43 7.42 -42.13
N THR A 44 26.33 8.67 -42.54
CA THR A 44 26.86 9.86 -41.87
C THR A 44 26.46 9.88 -40.40
N LYS A 45 27.44 9.80 -39.50
CA LYS A 45 27.25 9.95 -38.05
C LYS A 45 26.87 11.39 -37.73
N THR A 46 25.63 11.61 -37.29
CA THR A 46 25.24 12.78 -36.51
C THR A 46 26.09 12.83 -35.23
N PRO A 47 26.60 14.00 -34.78
CA PRO A 47 27.40 14.07 -33.57
C PRO A 47 26.61 13.55 -32.37
N ALA A 48 27.24 12.68 -31.59
CA ALA A 48 26.71 12.23 -30.31
C ALA A 48 26.42 13.47 -29.44
N GLU A 49 25.17 13.64 -29.06
CA GLU A 49 24.71 14.62 -28.08
C GLU A 49 25.58 14.44 -26.83
N SER A 50 26.42 15.45 -26.55
CA SER A 50 27.31 15.44 -25.40
C SER A 50 26.48 15.23 -24.13
N ALA A 51 26.85 14.23 -23.31
CA ALA A 51 26.19 14.01 -22.03
C ALA A 51 26.08 15.33 -21.26
N PRO A 52 24.89 15.68 -20.71
CA PRO A 52 24.67 16.97 -20.10
C PRO A 52 25.70 17.20 -18.99
N ALA A 53 26.28 18.41 -18.97
CA ALA A 53 27.29 18.80 -18.01
C ALA A 53 26.78 18.56 -16.58
N ILE A 54 27.62 17.94 -15.74
CA ILE A 54 27.34 17.75 -14.32
C ILE A 54 27.40 19.13 -13.66
N VAL A 55 26.26 19.64 -13.23
CA VAL A 55 26.19 20.88 -12.44
C VAL A 55 26.38 20.50 -10.98
N PRO A 56 27.45 20.94 -10.29
CA PRO A 56 27.64 20.67 -8.87
C PRO A 56 26.62 21.42 -8.01
N ASP A 57 26.38 20.94 -6.80
CA ASP A 57 25.56 21.65 -5.82
C ASP A 57 26.34 22.80 -5.18
N ASP A 58 25.64 23.84 -4.73
CA ASP A 58 26.22 24.96 -4.00
C ASP A 58 26.58 24.52 -2.57
N ALA A 59 27.87 24.50 -2.24
CA ALA A 59 28.36 24.08 -0.94
C ALA A 59 27.82 24.92 0.23
N ALA A 60 27.58 26.22 0.01
CA ALA A 60 26.99 27.09 1.03
C ALA A 60 25.51 26.75 1.27
N ALA A 61 24.77 26.45 0.20
CA ALA A 61 23.38 26.02 0.29
C ALA A 61 23.26 24.66 1.00
N VAL A 62 24.14 23.70 0.67
CA VAL A 62 24.22 22.40 1.36
C VAL A 62 24.46 22.59 2.86
N THR A 63 25.45 23.41 3.22
CA THR A 63 25.78 23.69 4.62
C THR A 63 24.60 24.35 5.35
N ALA A 64 23.98 25.38 4.75
CA ALA A 64 22.85 26.08 5.34
C ALA A 64 21.63 25.17 5.59
N LEU A 65 21.35 24.25 4.67
CA LEU A 65 20.29 23.26 4.84
C LEU A 65 20.62 22.27 5.96
N GLN A 66 21.85 21.77 6.04
CA GLN A 66 22.29 20.87 7.10
C GLN A 66 22.24 21.55 8.48
N ASP A 67 22.69 22.80 8.58
CA ASP A 67 22.62 23.60 9.81
C ASP A 67 21.17 23.87 10.24
N ALA A 68 20.25 23.99 9.27
CA ALA A 68 18.82 24.11 9.52
C ALA A 68 18.14 22.76 9.85
N GLY A 69 18.88 21.65 9.87
CA GLY A 69 18.39 20.32 10.24
C GLY A 69 17.81 19.49 9.09
N PHE A 70 18.06 19.87 7.84
CA PHE A 70 17.64 19.08 6.68
C PHE A 70 18.58 17.89 6.49
N ALA A 71 18.01 16.70 6.35
CA ALA A 71 18.75 15.50 5.98
C ALA A 71 18.94 15.47 4.45
N LEU A 72 20.19 15.42 4.01
CA LEU A 72 20.57 15.36 2.59
C LEU A 72 21.19 14.00 2.27
N SER A 73 20.90 13.45 1.10
CA SER A 73 21.56 12.25 0.58
C SER A 73 22.10 12.48 -0.83
N THR A 74 23.25 11.89 -1.12
CA THR A 74 23.98 12.07 -2.38
C THR A 74 24.01 10.79 -3.20
N ASN A 75 24.22 10.92 -4.51
CA ASN A 75 24.51 9.80 -5.40
C ASN A 75 26.02 9.47 -5.43
N ASP A 76 26.41 8.46 -6.22
CA ASP A 76 27.81 8.03 -6.38
C ASP A 76 28.76 9.13 -6.91
N LYS A 77 28.22 10.23 -7.44
CA LYS A 77 28.97 11.39 -7.92
C LYS A 77 29.06 12.52 -6.89
N GLY A 78 28.54 12.30 -5.67
CA GLY A 78 28.53 13.29 -4.60
C GLY A 78 27.46 14.39 -4.74
N LEU A 79 26.54 14.26 -5.70
CA LEU A 79 25.47 15.26 -5.91
C LEU A 79 24.27 14.96 -5.03
N VAL A 80 23.71 15.98 -4.38
CA VAL A 80 22.52 15.90 -3.55
C VAL A 80 21.31 15.58 -4.44
N VAL A 81 20.71 14.42 -4.18
CA VAL A 81 19.54 13.91 -4.93
C VAL A 81 18.29 13.82 -4.06
N GLU A 82 18.44 13.85 -2.74
CA GLU A 82 17.34 13.79 -1.80
C GLU A 82 17.53 14.77 -0.65
N CYS A 83 16.44 15.44 -0.28
CA CYS A 83 16.36 16.41 0.80
C CYS A 83 15.10 16.15 1.63
N LYS A 84 15.25 16.03 2.95
CA LYS A 84 14.16 15.69 3.88
C LYS A 84 14.19 16.57 5.12
N VAL A 85 13.02 17.04 5.57
CA VAL A 85 12.87 17.68 6.88
C VAL A 85 11.45 17.52 7.43
N ALA A 86 11.33 17.54 8.75
CA ALA A 86 10.08 17.80 9.45
C ALA A 86 10.27 19.06 10.32
N LYS A 87 9.42 20.07 10.15
CA LYS A 87 9.55 21.38 10.78
C LYS A 87 8.24 21.84 11.40
N ASP A 88 8.29 22.18 12.69
CA ASP A 88 7.20 22.83 13.39
C ASP A 88 7.32 24.36 13.31
N ASP A 89 8.55 24.86 13.24
CA ASP A 89 8.92 26.27 13.09
C ASP A 89 9.09 26.67 11.61
N ASP A 90 8.92 27.96 11.31
CA ASP A 90 9.01 28.48 9.95
C ASP A 90 10.35 28.15 9.28
N ALA A 91 10.31 27.36 8.22
CA ALA A 91 11.48 26.93 7.46
C ALA A 91 11.74 27.79 6.20
N THR A 92 10.97 28.86 5.99
CA THR A 92 10.97 29.64 4.74
C THR A 92 12.37 30.11 4.32
N GLU A 93 13.15 30.67 5.24
CA GLU A 93 14.51 31.15 4.93
C GLU A 93 15.47 30.00 4.59
N ALA A 94 15.40 28.88 5.31
CA ALA A 94 16.22 27.72 5.02
C ALA A 94 15.90 27.13 3.65
N LEU A 95 14.62 27.04 3.29
CA LEU A 95 14.15 26.44 2.04
C LEU A 95 14.58 27.23 0.78
N LYS A 96 14.93 28.52 0.89
CA LYS A 96 15.51 29.28 -0.23
C LYS A 96 16.79 28.62 -0.77
N ASN A 97 17.56 27.95 0.10
CA ASN A 97 18.79 27.26 -0.27
C ASN A 97 18.55 26.04 -1.17
N LEU A 98 17.31 25.56 -1.33
CA LEU A 98 17.02 24.50 -2.30
C LEU A 98 17.41 24.90 -3.73
N ALA A 99 17.39 26.19 -4.08
CA ALA A 99 17.85 26.70 -5.38
C ALA A 99 19.31 26.27 -5.71
N GLY A 100 20.14 26.06 -4.69
CA GLY A 100 21.52 25.59 -4.82
C GLY A 100 21.68 24.09 -5.07
N LEU A 101 20.57 23.32 -5.15
CA LEU A 101 20.56 21.86 -5.31
C LEU A 101 19.94 21.44 -6.67
N PRO A 102 20.57 21.76 -7.81
CA PRO A 102 19.98 21.54 -9.15
C PRO A 102 19.79 20.06 -9.52
N ASN A 103 20.36 19.15 -8.72
CA ASN A 103 20.29 17.71 -8.94
C ASN A 103 19.19 17.00 -8.13
N LEU A 104 18.41 17.76 -7.36
CA LEU A 104 17.41 17.17 -6.46
C LEU A 104 16.34 16.39 -7.23
N GLU A 105 16.16 15.12 -6.87
CA GLU A 105 15.16 14.22 -7.45
C GLU A 105 14.00 13.93 -6.49
N SER A 106 14.26 13.98 -5.18
CA SER A 106 13.32 13.68 -4.11
C SER A 106 13.32 14.77 -3.04
N LEU A 107 12.14 15.28 -2.70
CA LEU A 107 11.94 16.29 -1.67
C LEU A 107 10.82 15.86 -0.71
N THR A 108 11.13 15.71 0.57
CA THR A 108 10.16 15.39 1.63
C THR A 108 10.15 16.49 2.67
N LEU A 109 9.09 17.28 2.72
CA LEU A 109 8.93 18.37 3.67
C LEU A 109 7.61 18.18 4.44
N SER A 110 7.68 18.08 5.76
CA SER A 110 6.49 17.86 6.59
C SER A 110 6.45 18.81 7.78
N GLY A 111 5.26 18.99 8.35
CA GLY A 111 5.03 19.81 9.53
C GLY A 111 4.57 21.24 9.20
N PRO A 112 3.96 21.92 10.19
CA PRO A 112 3.29 23.21 10.00
C PRO A 112 4.24 24.37 9.65
N GLY A 113 5.53 24.20 9.86
CA GLY A 113 6.57 25.16 9.49
C GLY A 113 6.85 25.25 7.98
N ILE A 114 6.29 24.33 7.19
CA ILE A 114 6.40 24.30 5.74
C ILE A 114 5.18 24.99 5.13
N THR A 115 5.38 26.18 4.54
CA THR A 115 4.32 27.02 3.96
C THR A 115 4.55 27.25 2.46
N ASP A 116 3.57 27.83 1.76
CA ASP A 116 3.68 28.18 0.34
C ASP A 116 4.91 29.06 0.05
N ALA A 117 5.21 30.01 0.93
CA ALA A 117 6.34 30.93 0.78
C ALA A 117 7.69 30.21 0.76
N GLY A 118 7.84 29.17 1.57
CA GLY A 118 9.04 28.33 1.60
C GLY A 118 9.28 27.54 0.31
N LEU A 119 8.26 27.36 -0.54
CA LEU A 119 8.36 26.54 -1.75
C LEU A 119 8.73 27.34 -3.01
N ALA A 120 9.10 28.62 -2.88
CA ALA A 120 9.42 29.51 -4.00
C ALA A 120 10.52 28.97 -4.94
N ALA A 121 11.45 28.16 -4.44
CA ALA A 121 12.54 27.58 -5.24
C ALA A 121 12.11 26.36 -6.09
N LEU A 122 10.93 25.77 -5.86
CA LEU A 122 10.49 24.55 -6.56
C LEU A 122 10.62 24.65 -8.09
N PRO A 123 10.19 25.74 -8.77
CA PRO A 123 10.27 25.81 -10.21
C PRO A 123 11.71 25.67 -10.77
N GLU A 124 12.76 25.93 -9.99
CA GLU A 124 14.15 25.79 -10.43
C GLU A 124 14.64 24.33 -10.41
N LEU A 125 14.00 23.49 -9.62
CA LEU A 125 14.38 22.10 -9.37
C LEU A 125 13.87 21.15 -10.46
N LYS A 126 14.35 21.35 -11.69
CA LYS A 126 13.84 20.66 -12.89
C LYS A 126 14.02 19.14 -12.88
N LYS A 127 14.86 18.58 -12.00
CA LYS A 127 15.06 17.14 -11.84
C LYS A 127 14.13 16.49 -10.82
N LEU A 128 13.29 17.25 -10.12
CA LEU A 128 12.36 16.67 -9.13
C LEU A 128 11.39 15.68 -9.78
N ARG A 129 11.30 14.53 -9.14
CA ARG A 129 10.45 13.40 -9.53
C ARG A 129 9.49 13.01 -8.41
N VAL A 130 9.91 13.18 -7.16
CA VAL A 130 9.13 12.83 -5.98
C VAL A 130 9.03 14.06 -5.08
N ILE A 131 7.80 14.45 -4.75
CA ILE A 131 7.52 15.46 -3.75
C ILE A 131 6.54 14.87 -2.74
N ASP A 132 6.92 14.92 -1.47
CA ASP A 132 6.04 14.64 -0.35
C ASP A 132 5.94 15.89 0.53
N LEU A 133 4.73 16.46 0.61
CA LEU A 133 4.39 17.64 1.40
C LEU A 133 3.38 17.28 2.51
N THR A 134 3.35 16.02 2.95
CA THR A 134 2.38 15.52 3.92
C THR A 134 2.44 16.32 5.24
N GLY A 135 1.28 16.79 5.69
CA GLY A 135 1.14 17.53 6.95
C GLY A 135 1.75 18.93 6.95
N SER A 136 2.07 19.48 5.76
CA SER A 136 2.54 20.86 5.61
C SER A 136 1.39 21.86 5.60
N ALA A 137 1.69 23.11 5.95
CA ALA A 137 0.75 24.23 5.93
C ALA A 137 0.67 24.91 4.56
N ILE A 138 0.75 24.11 3.48
CA ILE A 138 0.60 24.60 2.10
C ILE A 138 -0.86 24.72 1.69
N THR A 139 -1.11 25.55 0.69
CA THR A 139 -2.42 25.79 0.06
C THR A 139 -2.33 25.59 -1.46
N ASP A 140 -3.36 26.03 -2.18
CA ASP A 140 -3.41 26.00 -3.64
C ASP A 140 -2.29 26.84 -4.29
N GLU A 141 -1.73 27.83 -3.58
CA GLU A 141 -0.61 28.64 -4.06
C GLU A 141 0.66 27.79 -4.30
N ALA A 142 0.98 26.85 -3.42
CA ALA A 142 2.08 25.91 -3.66
C ALA A 142 1.87 25.08 -4.94
N LEU A 143 0.64 24.69 -5.25
CA LEU A 143 0.37 23.86 -6.44
C LEU A 143 0.56 24.60 -7.76
N LYS A 144 0.51 25.94 -7.77
CA LYS A 144 0.94 26.74 -8.93
C LYS A 144 2.42 26.56 -9.24
N LEU A 145 3.24 26.38 -8.21
CA LEU A 145 4.68 26.14 -8.34
C LEU A 145 4.95 24.67 -8.72
N VAL A 146 4.27 23.73 -8.04
CA VAL A 146 4.37 22.29 -8.32
C VAL A 146 3.96 21.96 -9.77
N GLY A 147 2.93 22.63 -10.30
CA GLY A 147 2.47 22.49 -11.68
C GLY A 147 3.53 22.85 -12.75
N GLN A 148 4.65 23.47 -12.37
CA GLN A 148 5.74 23.87 -13.27
C GLN A 148 6.87 22.84 -13.33
N LEU A 149 6.74 21.69 -12.65
CA LEU A 149 7.77 20.66 -12.54
C LEU A 149 7.64 19.61 -13.65
N PRO A 150 8.43 19.67 -14.73
CA PRO A 150 8.20 18.86 -15.93
C PRO A 150 8.47 17.36 -15.73
N ASN A 151 9.20 17.00 -14.67
CA ASN A 151 9.63 15.64 -14.39
C ASN A 151 8.92 14.98 -13.21
N LEU A 152 7.96 15.67 -12.57
CA LEU A 152 7.27 15.18 -11.40
C LEU A 152 6.49 13.90 -11.73
N GLN A 153 6.69 12.87 -10.92
CA GLN A 153 6.12 11.53 -11.08
C GLN A 153 5.24 11.15 -9.88
N VAL A 154 5.64 11.55 -8.68
CA VAL A 154 4.95 11.22 -7.43
C VAL A 154 4.71 12.51 -6.65
N LEU A 155 3.47 12.73 -6.25
CA LEU A 155 3.07 13.87 -5.42
C LEU A 155 2.21 13.37 -4.25
N MET A 156 2.62 13.71 -3.03
CA MET A 156 1.88 13.38 -1.79
C MET A 156 1.51 14.67 -1.05
N LEU A 157 0.22 14.85 -0.79
CA LEU A 157 -0.40 16.06 -0.22
C LEU A 157 -1.32 15.73 0.95
N ARG A 158 -1.10 14.61 1.63
CA ARG A 158 -1.95 14.17 2.74
C ARG A 158 -1.97 15.23 3.85
N LEU A 159 -3.15 15.53 4.39
CA LEU A 159 -3.30 16.51 5.49
C LEU A 159 -2.74 17.90 5.17
N THR A 160 -3.06 18.44 4.00
CA THR A 160 -2.69 19.81 3.58
C THR A 160 -3.93 20.69 3.39
N GLY A 161 -3.72 22.00 3.20
CA GLY A 161 -4.78 22.98 2.92
C GLY A 161 -5.23 23.03 1.45
N VAL A 162 -4.75 22.12 0.60
CA VAL A 162 -5.07 22.06 -0.83
C VAL A 162 -6.56 21.73 -1.06
N THR A 163 -7.16 22.45 -2.01
CA THR A 163 -8.54 22.31 -2.46
C THR A 163 -8.61 21.85 -3.92
N ASP A 164 -9.83 21.72 -4.45
CA ASP A 164 -10.06 21.36 -5.86
C ASP A 164 -9.40 22.36 -6.82
N ASP A 165 -9.33 23.64 -6.46
CA ASP A 165 -8.73 24.71 -7.28
C ASP A 165 -7.22 24.51 -7.45
N GLY A 166 -6.52 24.12 -6.39
CA GLY A 166 -5.09 23.79 -6.45
C GLY A 166 -4.80 22.63 -7.41
N ILE A 167 -5.68 21.63 -7.44
CA ILE A 167 -5.53 20.45 -8.31
C ILE A 167 -5.61 20.82 -9.79
N ALA A 168 -6.32 21.90 -10.14
CA ALA A 168 -6.39 22.37 -11.52
C ALA A 168 -5.02 22.68 -12.12
N HIS A 169 -4.05 23.10 -11.29
CA HIS A 169 -2.68 23.41 -11.71
C HIS A 169 -1.85 22.15 -12.06
N LEU A 170 -2.29 20.96 -11.62
CA LEU A 170 -1.59 19.70 -11.88
C LEU A 170 -1.97 19.05 -13.23
N ALA A 171 -3.04 19.54 -13.88
CA ALA A 171 -3.63 18.95 -15.09
C ALA A 171 -2.64 18.79 -16.27
N GLN A 172 -1.58 19.61 -16.30
CA GLN A 172 -0.60 19.63 -17.39
C GLN A 172 0.69 18.85 -17.08
N LEU A 173 0.81 18.24 -15.89
CA LEU A 173 2.01 17.49 -15.52
C LEU A 173 2.11 16.20 -16.35
N PRO A 174 3.07 16.08 -17.29
CA PRO A 174 3.02 15.03 -18.30
C PRO A 174 3.47 13.66 -17.78
N LYS A 175 4.09 13.63 -16.60
CA LYS A 175 4.71 12.43 -16.01
C LYS A 175 4.11 12.03 -14.66
N LEU A 176 3.14 12.78 -14.14
CA LEU A 176 2.54 12.51 -12.83
C LEU A 176 1.78 11.19 -12.88
N ARG A 177 2.27 10.19 -12.14
CA ARG A 177 1.82 8.80 -12.21
C ARG A 177 1.25 8.29 -10.90
N ALA A 178 1.69 8.82 -9.77
CA ALA A 178 1.15 8.51 -8.46
C ALA A 178 0.75 9.80 -7.76
N PHE A 179 -0.50 9.86 -7.31
CA PHE A 179 -1.04 11.02 -6.62
C PHE A 179 -1.76 10.61 -5.34
N ASP A 180 -1.25 11.09 -4.21
CA ASP A 180 -1.83 10.87 -2.89
C ASP A 180 -2.34 12.18 -2.31
N ILE A 181 -3.66 12.27 -2.16
CA ILE A 181 -4.35 13.41 -1.53
C ILE A 181 -5.35 12.88 -0.48
N ARG A 182 -4.98 11.82 0.23
CA ARG A 182 -5.82 11.27 1.29
C ARG A 182 -6.00 12.29 2.42
N ASN A 183 -7.12 12.19 3.13
CA ASN A 183 -7.44 13.05 4.28
C ASN A 183 -7.44 14.54 3.86
N SER A 184 -8.23 14.85 2.84
CA SER A 184 -8.31 16.17 2.22
C SER A 184 -9.78 16.61 2.05
N ASN A 185 -9.97 17.85 1.62
CA ASN A 185 -11.29 18.38 1.27
C ASN A 185 -11.68 18.13 -0.20
N LEU A 186 -10.97 17.24 -0.92
CA LEU A 186 -11.21 16.93 -2.33
C LEU A 186 -12.68 16.54 -2.57
N THR A 187 -13.30 17.15 -3.57
CA THR A 187 -14.67 16.84 -4.03
C THR A 187 -14.68 16.33 -5.47
N ASP A 188 -15.87 16.11 -6.03
CA ASP A 188 -16.04 15.69 -7.43
C ASP A 188 -15.49 16.74 -8.42
N LEU A 189 -15.42 18.02 -8.04
CA LEU A 189 -14.77 19.06 -8.86
C LEU A 189 -13.27 18.78 -9.00
N GLY A 190 -12.60 18.44 -7.90
CA GLY A 190 -11.19 18.03 -7.91
C GLY A 190 -10.97 16.77 -8.73
N MET A 191 -11.88 15.80 -8.67
CA MET A 191 -11.84 14.60 -9.52
C MET A 191 -11.95 14.94 -11.01
N ALA A 192 -12.74 15.94 -11.39
CA ALA A 192 -12.80 16.43 -12.77
C ALA A 192 -11.48 17.09 -13.23
N HIS A 193 -10.69 17.65 -12.32
CA HIS A 193 -9.32 18.09 -12.61
C HIS A 193 -8.35 16.91 -12.72
N ILE A 194 -8.42 15.94 -11.81
CA ILE A 194 -7.62 14.70 -11.82
C ILE A 194 -7.83 13.91 -13.12
N ALA A 195 -9.05 13.88 -13.63
CA ALA A 195 -9.42 13.26 -14.90
C ALA A 195 -8.58 13.76 -16.11
N LYS A 196 -7.99 14.97 -16.03
CA LYS A 196 -7.14 15.53 -17.08
C LYS A 196 -5.70 15.00 -17.04
N ILE A 197 -5.28 14.42 -15.92
CA ILE A 197 -3.92 13.91 -15.69
C ILE A 197 -3.80 12.48 -16.24
N LYS A 198 -3.71 12.38 -17.57
CA LYS A 198 -3.76 11.10 -18.32
C LYS A 198 -2.62 10.13 -17.99
N SER A 199 -1.55 10.60 -17.37
CA SER A 199 -0.41 9.79 -16.95
C SER A 199 -0.62 9.04 -15.63
N LEU A 200 -1.73 9.29 -14.91
CA LEU A 200 -2.00 8.66 -13.63
C LEU A 200 -2.18 7.15 -13.74
N VAL A 201 -1.58 6.46 -12.77
CA VAL A 201 -1.57 5.01 -12.62
C VAL A 201 -2.00 4.63 -11.20
N ASP A 202 -1.67 5.45 -10.20
CA ASP A 202 -1.99 5.23 -8.79
C ASP A 202 -2.67 6.48 -8.22
N LEU A 203 -3.89 6.33 -7.71
CA LEU A 203 -4.69 7.41 -7.14
C LEU A 203 -5.18 7.06 -5.73
N GLN A 204 -4.77 7.84 -4.74
CA GLN A 204 -5.13 7.65 -3.33
C GLN A 204 -5.95 8.86 -2.84
N VAL A 205 -7.25 8.65 -2.60
CA VAL A 205 -8.23 9.69 -2.25
C VAL A 205 -9.12 9.30 -1.05
N GLU A 206 -8.67 8.34 -0.24
CA GLU A 206 -9.28 7.99 1.05
C GLU A 206 -9.60 9.25 1.89
N ARG A 207 -10.75 9.22 2.59
CA ARG A 207 -11.19 10.32 3.47
C ARG A 207 -11.25 11.66 2.73
N SER A 208 -11.80 11.64 1.53
CA SER A 208 -12.23 12.81 0.78
C SER A 208 -13.76 12.93 0.79
N LYS A 209 -14.30 13.92 0.07
CA LYS A 209 -15.74 14.19 -0.08
C LYS A 209 -16.25 13.79 -1.47
N ILE A 210 -15.53 12.93 -2.18
CA ILE A 210 -15.93 12.45 -3.51
C ILE A 210 -17.17 11.54 -3.42
N THR A 211 -17.91 11.48 -4.51
CA THR A 211 -19.06 10.59 -4.71
C THR A 211 -18.86 9.75 -5.98
N ASP A 212 -19.88 8.96 -6.35
CA ASP A 212 -19.87 8.23 -7.62
C ASP A 212 -19.67 9.15 -8.83
N ALA A 213 -20.10 10.42 -8.78
CA ALA A 213 -19.88 11.38 -9.86
C ALA A 213 -18.39 11.70 -10.07
N GLY A 214 -17.61 11.77 -8.98
CA GLY A 214 -16.15 11.94 -9.05
C GLY A 214 -15.46 10.71 -9.63
N ILE A 215 -15.95 9.50 -9.34
CA ILE A 215 -15.45 8.26 -9.94
C ILE A 215 -15.80 8.17 -11.42
N GLU A 216 -17.03 8.52 -11.80
CA GLU A 216 -17.46 8.58 -13.20
C GLU A 216 -16.58 9.52 -14.03
N ALA A 217 -16.13 10.65 -13.45
CA ALA A 217 -15.25 11.61 -14.13
C ALA A 217 -13.88 11.02 -14.54
N ILE A 218 -13.39 9.98 -13.86
CA ILE A 218 -12.07 9.37 -14.11
C ILE A 218 -12.12 8.07 -14.90
N LYS A 219 -13.28 7.68 -15.43
CA LYS A 219 -13.49 6.38 -16.11
C LYS A 219 -12.55 6.09 -17.29
N HIS A 220 -11.99 7.12 -17.93
CA HIS A 220 -11.04 6.97 -19.05
C HIS A 220 -9.57 6.86 -18.62
N LEU A 221 -9.27 7.04 -17.33
CA LEU A 221 -7.91 6.89 -16.83
C LEU A 221 -7.50 5.41 -16.83
N LYS A 222 -6.21 5.16 -17.06
CA LYS A 222 -5.63 3.81 -17.07
C LYS A 222 -5.02 3.46 -15.72
N LEU A 223 -5.81 3.63 -14.67
CA LEU A 223 -5.37 3.36 -13.30
C LEU A 223 -5.08 1.86 -13.09
N LYS A 224 -4.03 1.58 -12.33
CA LYS A 224 -3.70 0.26 -11.79
C LYS A 224 -4.13 0.13 -10.34
N ALA A 225 -4.02 1.20 -9.56
CA ALA A 225 -4.38 1.19 -8.15
C ALA A 225 -5.26 2.38 -7.83
N ILE A 226 -6.33 2.12 -7.07
CA ILE A 226 -7.19 3.17 -6.55
C ILE A 226 -7.61 2.86 -5.11
N ASN A 227 -7.58 3.90 -4.27
CA ASN A 227 -8.12 3.87 -2.92
C ASN A 227 -9.14 4.99 -2.75
N VAL A 228 -10.40 4.61 -2.63
CA VAL A 228 -11.57 5.49 -2.51
C VAL A 228 -12.35 5.19 -1.23
N ASN A 229 -11.65 4.78 -0.17
CA ASN A 229 -12.21 4.55 1.17
C ASN A 229 -12.90 5.84 1.69
N THR A 230 -14.18 6.01 1.36
CA THR A 230 -15.07 7.12 1.71
C THR A 230 -16.50 6.61 1.85
N ASN A 231 -17.34 7.31 2.61
CA ASN A 231 -18.67 6.81 2.97
C ASN A 231 -19.77 7.11 1.92
N SER A 232 -19.37 7.66 0.76
CA SER A 232 -20.28 8.18 -0.27
C SER A 232 -20.20 7.40 -1.60
N ILE A 233 -19.37 6.37 -1.66
CA ILE A 233 -19.24 5.48 -2.82
C ILE A 233 -20.32 4.39 -2.77
N THR A 234 -20.95 4.11 -3.91
CA THR A 234 -21.98 3.07 -4.06
C THR A 234 -21.65 2.11 -5.20
N ASP A 235 -22.54 1.15 -5.47
CA ASP A 235 -22.43 0.20 -6.58
C ASP A 235 -22.24 0.88 -7.95
N GLN A 236 -22.64 2.15 -8.11
CA GLN A 236 -22.39 2.90 -9.34
C GLN A 236 -20.90 3.03 -9.65
N SER A 237 -20.07 3.28 -8.63
CA SER A 237 -18.62 3.32 -8.81
C SER A 237 -18.05 1.96 -9.24
N LEU A 238 -18.62 0.84 -8.78
CA LEU A 238 -18.20 -0.49 -9.23
C LEU A 238 -18.48 -0.75 -10.70
N VAL A 239 -19.58 -0.20 -11.24
CA VAL A 239 -19.85 -0.25 -12.69
C VAL A 239 -18.74 0.48 -13.46
N VAL A 240 -18.28 1.63 -12.95
CA VAL A 240 -17.14 2.35 -13.55
C VAL A 240 -15.87 1.52 -13.49
N PHE A 241 -15.51 1.00 -12.31
CA PHE A 241 -14.29 0.22 -12.14
C PHE A 241 -14.29 -1.09 -12.94
N GLY A 242 -15.45 -1.74 -13.10
CA GLY A 242 -15.63 -2.90 -13.97
C GLY A 242 -15.23 -2.64 -15.43
N ASN A 243 -15.28 -1.38 -15.87
CA ASN A 243 -14.89 -0.94 -17.21
C ASN A 243 -13.45 -0.41 -17.30
N MET A 244 -12.64 -0.58 -16.24
CA MET A 244 -11.24 -0.15 -16.19
C MET A 244 -10.30 -1.38 -16.14
N PRO A 245 -10.01 -2.02 -17.29
CA PRO A 245 -9.32 -3.32 -17.35
C PRO A 245 -7.84 -3.28 -16.93
N THR A 246 -7.31 -2.09 -16.62
CA THR A 246 -5.96 -1.90 -16.09
C THR A 246 -5.88 -2.04 -14.58
N LEU A 247 -7.00 -2.04 -13.87
CA LEU A 247 -7.02 -2.11 -12.41
C LEU A 247 -6.45 -3.44 -11.90
N GLU A 248 -5.50 -3.30 -10.99
CA GLU A 248 -4.81 -4.37 -10.27
C GLU A 248 -5.17 -4.34 -8.77
N SER A 249 -5.53 -3.17 -8.22
CA SER A 249 -5.89 -2.99 -6.81
C SER A 249 -7.04 -2.01 -6.63
N ILE A 250 -8.09 -2.44 -5.93
CA ILE A 250 -9.23 -1.61 -5.55
C ILE A 250 -9.40 -1.65 -4.01
N GLN A 251 -9.50 -0.48 -3.38
CA GLN A 251 -9.79 -0.33 -1.95
C GLN A 251 -11.00 0.60 -1.75
N MET A 252 -12.02 0.10 -1.05
CA MET A 252 -13.34 0.73 -0.86
C MET A 252 -13.92 0.50 0.55
N ASP A 253 -13.08 0.46 1.58
CA ASP A 253 -13.53 0.27 2.95
C ASP A 253 -14.63 1.27 3.32
N ARG A 254 -15.66 0.80 4.05
CA ARG A 254 -16.79 1.61 4.54
C ARG A 254 -17.59 2.32 3.45
N SER A 255 -17.68 1.70 2.28
CA SER A 255 -18.50 2.18 1.16
C SER A 255 -19.87 1.50 1.18
N ARG A 256 -20.85 2.10 0.51
CA ARG A 256 -22.21 1.57 0.37
C ARG A 256 -22.29 0.59 -0.80
N ILE A 257 -21.40 -0.39 -0.79
CA ILE A 257 -21.34 -1.47 -1.77
C ILE A 257 -22.20 -2.63 -1.29
N SER A 258 -22.97 -3.20 -2.22
CA SER A 258 -23.79 -4.40 -2.01
C SER A 258 -23.43 -5.52 -2.99
N ASP A 259 -24.10 -6.67 -2.86
CA ASP A 259 -23.98 -7.80 -3.79
C ASP A 259 -24.25 -7.40 -5.25
N ALA A 260 -25.13 -6.43 -5.47
CA ALA A 260 -25.46 -5.96 -6.82
C ALA A 260 -24.24 -5.35 -7.53
N GLY A 261 -23.40 -4.61 -6.80
CA GLY A 261 -22.21 -3.99 -7.35
C GLY A 261 -21.11 -4.99 -7.71
N MET A 262 -20.98 -6.08 -6.95
CA MET A 262 -19.90 -7.07 -7.11
C MET A 262 -19.85 -7.71 -8.49
N LYS A 263 -21.01 -7.90 -9.13
CA LYS A 263 -21.15 -8.38 -10.51
C LYS A 263 -20.30 -7.60 -11.51
N SER A 264 -20.13 -6.30 -11.27
CA SER A 264 -19.37 -5.42 -12.16
C SER A 264 -17.88 -5.75 -12.19
N LEU A 265 -17.35 -6.40 -11.16
CA LEU A 265 -15.92 -6.72 -11.06
C LEU A 265 -15.57 -8.07 -11.71
N ALA A 266 -16.55 -8.93 -12.00
CA ALA A 266 -16.37 -10.35 -12.33
C ALA A 266 -15.41 -10.65 -13.49
N THR A 267 -15.16 -9.68 -14.36
CA THR A 267 -14.35 -9.84 -15.58
C THR A 267 -13.06 -9.01 -15.60
N LEU A 268 -12.67 -8.38 -14.48
CA LEU A 268 -11.45 -7.57 -14.44
C LEU A 268 -10.19 -8.44 -14.59
N PRO A 269 -9.45 -8.35 -15.71
CA PRO A 269 -8.47 -9.37 -16.10
C PRO A 269 -7.15 -9.27 -15.32
N LYS A 270 -6.95 -8.20 -14.55
CA LYS A 270 -5.71 -7.90 -13.85
C LYS A 270 -5.89 -7.71 -12.35
N LEU A 271 -7.12 -7.86 -11.82
CA LEU A 271 -7.39 -7.56 -10.43
C LEU A 271 -6.67 -8.56 -9.51
N ARG A 272 -5.76 -8.07 -8.68
CA ARG A 272 -4.95 -8.86 -7.75
C ARG A 272 -5.30 -8.58 -6.29
N ARG A 273 -5.77 -7.38 -5.98
CA ARG A 273 -6.17 -6.96 -4.64
C ARG A 273 -7.56 -6.37 -4.64
N LEU A 274 -8.42 -6.92 -3.78
CA LEU A 274 -9.74 -6.38 -3.49
C LEU A 274 -9.90 -6.20 -1.98
N ARG A 275 -10.13 -4.95 -1.57
CA ARG A 275 -10.31 -4.57 -0.18
C ARG A 275 -11.62 -3.81 -0.01
N MET A 276 -12.54 -4.38 0.75
CA MET A 276 -13.91 -3.92 0.91
C MET A 276 -14.37 -4.17 2.35
N ARG A 277 -13.57 -3.74 3.32
CA ARG A 277 -13.90 -3.96 4.73
C ARG A 277 -15.10 -3.10 5.12
N ASP A 278 -15.95 -3.62 6.00
CA ASP A 278 -17.07 -2.86 6.56
C ASP A 278 -18.02 -2.38 5.44
N CYS A 279 -18.30 -3.27 4.47
CA CYS A 279 -19.24 -3.10 3.36
C CYS A 279 -20.38 -4.12 3.48
N ASP A 280 -21.55 -3.80 2.93
CA ASP A 280 -22.77 -4.63 3.01
C ASP A 280 -22.82 -5.71 1.92
N ILE A 281 -21.75 -6.51 1.83
CA ILE A 281 -21.59 -7.60 0.85
C ILE A 281 -21.80 -8.93 1.57
N THR A 282 -22.70 -9.76 1.04
CA THR A 282 -23.02 -11.10 1.53
C THR A 282 -22.28 -12.19 0.74
N GLY A 283 -22.53 -13.46 1.08
CA GLY A 283 -22.02 -14.58 0.30
C GLY A 283 -22.43 -14.54 -1.17
N GLU A 284 -23.61 -14.00 -1.51
CA GLU A 284 -24.08 -13.86 -2.89
C GLU A 284 -23.17 -12.95 -3.72
N GLY A 285 -22.76 -11.80 -3.17
CA GLY A 285 -21.84 -10.89 -3.86
C GLY A 285 -20.46 -11.51 -4.09
N PHE A 286 -19.97 -12.31 -3.15
CA PHE A 286 -18.67 -12.97 -3.30
C PHE A 286 -18.67 -14.14 -4.29
N LYS A 287 -19.82 -14.80 -4.52
CA LYS A 287 -19.98 -15.80 -5.59
C LYS A 287 -19.73 -15.21 -6.97
N GLU A 288 -20.02 -13.92 -7.18
CA GLU A 288 -19.87 -13.25 -8.49
C GLU A 288 -18.40 -13.05 -8.90
N ILE A 289 -17.46 -13.06 -7.95
CA ILE A 289 -16.05 -12.74 -8.23
C ILE A 289 -15.13 -13.97 -8.30
N VAL A 290 -15.66 -15.20 -8.19
CA VAL A 290 -14.85 -16.43 -8.23
C VAL A 290 -14.17 -16.67 -9.59
N GLY A 291 -14.62 -15.97 -10.65
CA GLY A 291 -14.00 -15.92 -11.97
C GLY A 291 -12.66 -15.17 -11.99
N LEU A 292 -12.36 -14.34 -10.98
CA LEU A 292 -11.16 -13.51 -10.90
C LEU A 292 -9.94 -14.32 -10.46
N LYS A 293 -9.45 -15.18 -11.34
CA LYS A 293 -8.32 -16.08 -11.06
C LYS A 293 -7.00 -15.37 -10.79
N THR A 294 -6.90 -14.06 -11.04
CA THR A 294 -5.73 -13.23 -10.70
C THR A 294 -5.73 -12.72 -9.26
N LEU A 295 -6.82 -12.90 -8.50
CA LEU A 295 -6.90 -12.42 -7.12
C LEU A 295 -5.88 -13.12 -6.23
N GLU A 296 -5.14 -12.30 -5.49
CA GLU A 296 -4.10 -12.72 -4.56
C GLU A 296 -4.39 -12.26 -3.13
N ARG A 297 -5.07 -11.11 -2.98
CA ARG A 297 -5.31 -10.47 -1.69
C ARG A 297 -6.79 -10.11 -1.57
N LEU A 298 -7.45 -10.73 -0.60
CA LEU A 298 -8.83 -10.47 -0.23
C LEU A 298 -8.90 -9.92 1.19
N GLU A 299 -9.41 -8.71 1.33
CA GLU A 299 -9.49 -8.00 2.60
C GLU A 299 -10.95 -7.60 2.87
N LEU A 300 -11.65 -8.47 3.61
CA LEU A 300 -13.11 -8.52 3.71
C LEU A 300 -13.62 -8.37 5.16
N ARG A 301 -12.77 -7.86 6.07
CA ARG A 301 -13.13 -7.69 7.49
C ARG A 301 -14.50 -7.01 7.65
N ALA A 302 -15.30 -7.53 8.57
CA ALA A 302 -16.63 -7.01 8.91
C ALA A 302 -17.58 -6.90 7.70
N THR A 303 -17.54 -7.88 6.79
CA THR A 303 -18.57 -8.09 5.77
C THR A 303 -19.57 -9.17 6.23
N SER A 304 -20.64 -9.35 5.47
CA SER A 304 -21.70 -10.32 5.72
C SER A 304 -21.46 -11.65 4.97
N ILE A 305 -20.20 -12.01 4.72
CA ILE A 305 -19.87 -13.31 4.11
C ILE A 305 -20.31 -14.47 5.01
N ASP A 306 -21.01 -15.43 4.40
CA ASP A 306 -21.48 -16.66 5.03
C ASP A 306 -20.69 -17.89 4.54
N ASP A 307 -21.09 -19.07 5.00
CA ASP A 307 -20.39 -20.33 4.69
C ASP A 307 -20.40 -20.66 3.19
N GLU A 308 -21.50 -20.33 2.47
CA GLU A 308 -21.60 -20.56 1.03
C GLU A 308 -20.70 -19.61 0.25
N GLY A 309 -20.65 -18.33 0.65
CA GLY A 309 -19.73 -17.35 0.10
C GLY A 309 -18.27 -17.77 0.30
N MET A 310 -17.93 -18.25 1.49
CA MET A 310 -16.58 -18.73 1.78
C MET A 310 -16.24 -20.01 0.99
N ALA A 311 -17.19 -20.94 0.86
CA ALA A 311 -17.03 -22.11 0.00
C ALA A 311 -16.71 -21.71 -1.44
N ALA A 312 -17.40 -20.70 -1.97
CA ALA A 312 -17.15 -20.16 -3.30
C ALA A 312 -15.74 -19.51 -3.41
N LEU A 313 -15.37 -18.63 -2.46
CA LEU A 313 -14.05 -17.97 -2.45
C LEU A 313 -12.89 -18.96 -2.29
N SER A 314 -13.10 -20.09 -1.60
CA SER A 314 -12.07 -21.13 -1.42
C SER A 314 -11.60 -21.76 -2.75
N THR A 315 -12.32 -21.52 -3.85
CA THR A 315 -11.96 -21.98 -5.20
C THR A 315 -10.99 -21.05 -5.95
N LEU A 316 -10.64 -19.91 -5.37
CA LEU A 316 -9.69 -18.96 -5.97
C LEU A 316 -8.26 -19.50 -5.84
N PRO A 317 -7.53 -19.74 -6.95
CA PRO A 317 -6.31 -20.53 -6.93
C PRO A 317 -5.07 -19.77 -6.43
N ASN A 318 -5.09 -18.45 -6.44
CA ASN A 318 -3.90 -17.61 -6.24
C ASN A 318 -3.95 -16.75 -4.97
N VAL A 319 -5.01 -16.87 -4.16
CA VAL A 319 -5.15 -16.09 -2.93
C VAL A 319 -4.07 -16.51 -1.93
N ASN A 320 -3.20 -15.56 -1.60
CA ASN A 320 -2.11 -15.72 -0.64
C ASN A 320 -2.32 -14.87 0.63
N LEU A 321 -3.24 -13.91 0.61
CA LEU A 321 -3.69 -13.19 1.80
C LEU A 321 -5.22 -13.15 1.86
N LEU A 322 -5.75 -13.56 3.00
CA LEU A 322 -7.18 -13.53 3.31
C LEU A 322 -7.39 -12.90 4.69
N GLU A 323 -8.13 -11.78 4.73
CA GLU A 323 -8.61 -11.14 5.96
C GLU A 323 -10.14 -11.26 6.00
N LEU A 324 -10.66 -12.02 6.98
CA LEU A 324 -12.08 -12.26 7.25
C LEU A 324 -12.44 -11.88 8.69
N SER A 325 -11.60 -11.08 9.35
CA SER A 325 -11.83 -10.69 10.73
C SER A 325 -13.20 -10.07 10.93
N GLU A 326 -13.85 -10.30 12.07
CA GLU A 326 -15.19 -9.80 12.37
C GLU A 326 -16.29 -10.22 11.35
N CYS A 327 -16.05 -11.21 10.48
CA CYS A 327 -17.09 -11.83 9.63
C CYS A 327 -17.90 -12.83 10.45
N ARG A 328 -18.82 -12.32 11.27
CA ARG A 328 -19.50 -13.09 12.34
C ARG A 328 -20.58 -14.08 11.84
N LEU A 329 -20.91 -14.05 10.56
CA LEU A 329 -21.85 -14.99 9.94
C LEU A 329 -21.20 -16.34 9.61
N LEU A 330 -19.87 -16.40 9.47
CA LEU A 330 -19.15 -17.65 9.29
C LEU A 330 -19.36 -18.58 10.49
N SER A 331 -19.81 -19.79 10.20
CA SER A 331 -19.81 -20.91 11.13
C SER A 331 -18.53 -21.73 10.96
N SER A 332 -18.39 -22.78 11.77
CA SER A 332 -17.31 -23.76 11.64
C SER A 332 -17.22 -24.37 10.23
N GLU A 333 -18.36 -24.54 9.53
CA GLU A 333 -18.36 -25.04 8.15
C GLU A 333 -17.66 -24.06 7.19
N GLY A 334 -17.98 -22.77 7.29
CA GLY A 334 -17.34 -21.72 6.49
C GLY A 334 -15.86 -21.61 6.79
N ILE A 335 -15.47 -21.62 8.06
CA ILE A 335 -14.06 -21.56 8.47
C ILE A 335 -13.29 -22.77 7.95
N ALA A 336 -13.84 -23.98 8.03
CA ALA A 336 -13.19 -25.19 7.52
C ALA A 336 -12.88 -25.12 6.01
N ASN A 337 -13.67 -24.38 5.21
CA ASN A 337 -13.39 -24.20 3.78
C ASN A 337 -12.07 -23.46 3.50
N ILE A 338 -11.56 -22.65 4.45
CA ILE A 338 -10.27 -21.96 4.32
C ILE A 338 -9.13 -22.98 4.17
N GLY A 339 -9.25 -24.16 4.77
CA GLY A 339 -8.27 -25.26 4.63
C GLY A 339 -8.04 -25.74 3.19
N ARG A 340 -8.90 -25.36 2.23
CA ARG A 340 -8.70 -25.66 0.80
C ARG A 340 -7.74 -24.71 0.11
N MET A 341 -7.44 -23.57 0.72
CA MET A 341 -6.64 -22.48 0.15
C MET A 341 -5.15 -22.65 0.49
N THR A 342 -4.55 -23.75 0.04
CA THR A 342 -3.19 -24.16 0.45
C THR A 342 -2.07 -23.19 0.05
N GLY A 343 -2.36 -22.20 -0.81
CA GLY A 343 -1.45 -21.12 -1.19
C GLY A 343 -1.42 -19.94 -0.20
N LEU A 344 -2.26 -19.95 0.84
CA LEU A 344 -2.31 -18.89 1.85
C LEU A 344 -0.97 -18.74 2.58
N LYS A 345 -0.51 -17.50 2.66
CA LYS A 345 0.64 -17.06 3.46
C LYS A 345 0.23 -16.22 4.65
N THR A 346 -0.87 -15.49 4.53
CA THR A 346 -1.42 -14.66 5.60
C THR A 346 -2.90 -14.93 5.75
N LEU A 347 -3.31 -15.31 6.95
CA LEU A 347 -4.70 -15.49 7.32
C LEU A 347 -5.00 -14.65 8.56
N ASP A 348 -5.96 -13.75 8.43
CA ASP A 348 -6.49 -12.98 9.55
C ASP A 348 -7.99 -13.28 9.72
N ILE A 349 -8.32 -13.90 10.85
CA ILE A 349 -9.69 -14.29 11.21
C ILE A 349 -10.01 -13.86 12.65
N TRP A 350 -9.40 -12.78 13.13
CA TRP A 350 -9.65 -12.31 14.50
C TRP A 350 -11.12 -11.97 14.73
N GLU A 351 -11.60 -12.22 15.94
CA GLU A 351 -12.99 -12.00 16.34
C GLU A 351 -14.03 -12.71 15.46
N THR A 352 -13.71 -13.96 15.07
CA THR A 352 -14.65 -14.90 14.44
C THR A 352 -15.08 -15.98 15.43
N LYS A 353 -15.98 -16.87 15.00
CA LYS A 353 -16.45 -18.01 15.83
C LYS A 353 -15.48 -19.21 15.82
N THR A 354 -14.29 -19.05 15.24
CA THR A 354 -13.27 -20.09 15.09
C THR A 354 -12.96 -20.78 16.42
N ASP A 355 -13.02 -22.11 16.45
CA ASP A 355 -12.68 -22.96 17.58
C ASP A 355 -11.60 -24.01 17.25
N ASP A 356 -11.28 -24.90 18.20
CA ASP A 356 -10.22 -25.89 18.05
C ASP A 356 -10.48 -26.92 16.93
N ALA A 357 -11.75 -27.25 16.66
CA ALA A 357 -12.12 -28.17 15.60
C ALA A 357 -11.86 -27.57 14.22
N ASP A 358 -12.09 -26.26 14.08
CA ASP A 358 -11.83 -25.51 12.86
C ASP A 358 -10.34 -25.49 12.51
N ILE A 359 -9.47 -25.32 13.50
CA ILE A 359 -8.01 -25.29 13.30
C ILE A 359 -7.48 -26.60 12.70
N LYS A 360 -8.14 -27.73 12.94
CA LYS A 360 -7.78 -29.01 12.31
C LYS A 360 -7.90 -28.95 10.79
N ALA A 361 -8.82 -28.17 10.24
CA ALA A 361 -8.92 -27.97 8.81
C ALA A 361 -7.73 -27.19 8.23
N PHE A 362 -7.00 -26.45 9.06
CA PHE A 362 -5.86 -25.63 8.63
C PHE A 362 -4.55 -26.42 8.49
N GLU A 363 -4.50 -27.68 8.92
CA GLU A 363 -3.30 -28.53 8.80
C GLU A 363 -2.76 -28.63 7.35
N THR A 364 -3.60 -28.36 6.36
CA THR A 364 -3.25 -28.32 4.93
C THR A 364 -2.57 -27.02 4.49
N LEU A 365 -2.62 -25.95 5.29
CA LEU A 365 -2.10 -24.61 4.98
C LEU A 365 -0.58 -24.53 5.20
N GLN A 366 0.17 -25.40 4.52
CA GLN A 366 1.62 -25.58 4.71
C GLN A 366 2.47 -24.40 4.23
N ALA A 367 1.87 -23.42 3.55
CA ALA A 367 2.52 -22.17 3.14
C ALA A 367 2.29 -21.01 4.13
N LEU A 368 1.51 -21.22 5.20
CA LEU A 368 1.08 -20.14 6.09
C LEU A 368 2.24 -19.61 6.93
N GLU A 369 2.48 -18.29 6.84
CA GLU A 369 3.56 -17.58 7.53
C GLU A 369 3.04 -16.66 8.64
N THR A 370 1.82 -16.15 8.49
CA THR A 370 1.18 -15.25 9.46
C THR A 370 -0.26 -15.69 9.71
N LEU A 371 -0.61 -15.86 10.99
CA LEU A 371 -1.93 -16.28 11.42
C LEU A 371 -2.40 -15.42 12.60
N ASN A 372 -3.53 -14.75 12.43
CA ASN A 372 -4.16 -13.98 13.50
C ASN A 372 -5.47 -14.67 13.95
N LEU A 373 -5.43 -15.21 15.17
CA LEU A 373 -6.52 -15.88 15.89
C LEU A 373 -6.97 -15.06 17.10
N GLN A 374 -6.62 -13.77 17.16
CA GLN A 374 -7.00 -12.91 18.29
C GLN A 374 -8.52 -12.99 18.55
N ALA A 375 -8.90 -13.09 19.82
CA ALA A 375 -10.29 -13.09 20.28
C ALA A 375 -11.18 -14.14 19.58
N THR A 376 -10.59 -15.31 19.25
CA THR A 376 -11.32 -16.50 18.82
C THR A 376 -11.58 -17.43 20.01
N ARG A 377 -12.20 -18.60 19.77
CA ARG A 377 -12.63 -19.55 20.81
C ARG A 377 -11.67 -20.72 20.99
N ILE A 378 -10.45 -20.60 20.48
CA ILE A 378 -9.43 -21.65 20.60
C ILE A 378 -8.95 -21.82 22.05
N THR A 379 -8.53 -23.05 22.35
CA THR A 379 -7.95 -23.48 23.62
C THR A 379 -6.64 -24.23 23.34
N ASP A 380 -6.11 -24.92 24.36
CA ASP A 380 -4.94 -25.78 24.22
C ASP A 380 -5.19 -26.99 23.31
N GLU A 381 -6.45 -27.36 23.04
CA GLU A 381 -6.78 -28.50 22.19
C GLU A 381 -6.29 -28.35 20.74
N CYS A 382 -6.20 -27.12 20.21
CA CYS A 382 -5.68 -26.90 18.85
C CYS A 382 -4.16 -26.83 18.75
N GLY A 383 -3.41 -26.82 19.86
CA GLY A 383 -1.96 -26.59 19.83
C GLY A 383 -1.19 -27.59 18.95
N ALA A 384 -1.57 -28.87 18.98
CA ALA A 384 -0.99 -29.90 18.12
C ALA A 384 -1.30 -29.71 16.63
N SER A 385 -2.46 -29.15 16.30
CA SER A 385 -2.84 -28.82 14.93
C SER A 385 -2.06 -27.60 14.43
N LEU A 386 -1.92 -26.55 15.27
CA LEU A 386 -1.11 -25.37 14.94
C LEU A 386 0.37 -25.71 14.78
N ALA A 387 0.92 -26.61 15.59
CA ALA A 387 2.30 -27.07 15.49
C ALA A 387 2.64 -27.73 14.14
N LYS A 388 1.65 -28.17 13.36
CA LYS A 388 1.84 -28.69 11.99
C LYS A 388 2.07 -27.59 10.95
N LEU A 389 1.82 -26.32 11.28
CA LEU A 389 2.03 -25.17 10.39
C LEU A 389 3.48 -24.71 10.44
N THR A 390 4.39 -25.58 10.00
CA THR A 390 5.85 -25.43 10.19
C THR A 390 6.48 -24.16 9.60
N LYS A 391 5.77 -23.46 8.70
CA LYS A 391 6.18 -22.17 8.11
C LYS A 391 5.71 -20.94 8.88
N LEU A 392 4.95 -21.12 9.94
CA LEU A 392 4.39 -20.03 10.73
C LEU A 392 5.51 -19.25 11.44
N LYS A 393 5.52 -17.94 11.22
CA LYS A 393 6.51 -16.99 11.75
C LYS A 393 5.91 -16.00 12.73
N ASP A 394 4.66 -15.60 12.49
CA ASP A 394 3.92 -14.62 13.28
C ASP A 394 2.54 -15.18 13.62
N LEU A 395 2.29 -15.36 14.92
CA LEU A 395 1.06 -15.92 15.45
C LEU A 395 0.48 -15.00 16.53
N ASP A 396 -0.76 -14.57 16.35
CA ASP A 396 -1.50 -13.84 17.37
C ASP A 396 -2.62 -14.73 17.94
N ILE A 397 -2.52 -15.06 19.23
CA ILE A 397 -3.53 -15.80 19.99
C ILE A 397 -4.11 -14.95 21.13
N SER A 398 -3.93 -13.63 21.07
CA SER A 398 -4.32 -12.74 22.15
C SER A 398 -5.85 -12.78 22.39
N GLY A 399 -6.27 -12.73 23.65
CA GLY A 399 -7.69 -12.79 24.00
C GLY A 399 -8.37 -14.13 23.74
N THR A 400 -7.61 -15.21 23.59
CA THR A 400 -8.12 -16.60 23.51
C THR A 400 -8.04 -17.30 24.87
N ALA A 401 -8.55 -18.52 24.96
CA ALA A 401 -8.49 -19.36 26.16
C ALA A 401 -7.26 -20.28 26.20
N MET A 402 -6.22 -19.99 25.40
CA MET A 402 -4.95 -20.73 25.48
C MET A 402 -4.24 -20.50 26.82
N GLU A 403 -3.66 -21.58 27.33
CA GLU A 403 -2.87 -21.66 28.55
C GLU A 403 -1.45 -22.14 28.23
N ASP A 404 -0.68 -22.42 29.28
CA ASP A 404 0.72 -22.82 29.17
C ASP A 404 0.92 -24.13 28.38
N THR A 405 -0.04 -25.07 28.40
CA THR A 405 0.12 -26.37 27.73
C THR A 405 0.08 -26.20 26.21
N GLY A 406 -0.90 -25.45 25.72
CA GLY A 406 -1.05 -25.14 24.29
C GLY A 406 0.11 -24.30 23.79
N VAL A 407 0.51 -23.26 24.53
CA VAL A 407 1.65 -22.43 24.13
C VAL A 407 2.95 -23.22 24.06
N ARG A 408 3.21 -24.16 24.98
CA ARG A 408 4.40 -25.02 24.89
C ARG A 408 4.43 -25.86 23.61
N GLN A 409 3.29 -26.34 23.12
CA GLN A 409 3.21 -27.03 21.82
C GLN A 409 3.56 -26.10 20.65
N LEU A 410 3.13 -24.83 20.72
CA LEU A 410 3.48 -23.83 19.70
C LEU A 410 4.99 -23.54 19.63
N LEU A 411 5.72 -23.73 20.73
CA LEU A 411 7.17 -23.53 20.75
C LEU A 411 7.96 -24.59 19.97
N GLU A 412 7.31 -25.69 19.57
CA GLU A 412 7.85 -26.70 18.66
C GLU A 412 7.91 -26.20 17.21
N LEU A 413 7.22 -25.10 16.88
CA LEU A 413 7.27 -24.50 15.54
C LEU A 413 8.68 -23.98 15.22
N PRO A 414 9.32 -24.48 14.14
CA PRO A 414 10.73 -24.20 13.87
C PRO A 414 11.00 -22.79 13.37
N GLU A 415 10.01 -22.14 12.75
CA GLU A 415 10.13 -20.80 12.17
C GLU A 415 9.45 -19.69 12.99
N LEU A 416 8.83 -20.02 14.13
CA LEU A 416 8.06 -19.05 14.92
C LEU A 416 8.98 -17.97 15.53
N LYS A 417 8.73 -16.72 15.15
CA LYS A 417 9.52 -15.55 15.56
C LYS A 417 8.72 -14.55 16.38
N ARG A 418 7.40 -14.51 16.21
CA ARG A 418 6.53 -13.63 16.97
C ARG A 418 5.33 -14.41 17.48
N LEU A 419 5.05 -14.23 18.77
CA LEU A 419 3.85 -14.73 19.42
C LEU A 419 3.23 -13.60 20.23
N ASN A 420 1.94 -13.35 20.04
CA ASN A 420 1.18 -12.45 20.90
C ASN A 420 0.27 -13.27 21.82
N VAL A 421 0.52 -13.19 23.13
CA VAL A 421 -0.23 -13.91 24.17
C VAL A 421 -1.03 -12.96 25.06
N ALA A 422 -1.20 -11.70 24.65
CA ALA A 422 -1.89 -10.70 25.44
C ALA A 422 -3.31 -11.15 25.82
N ASN A 423 -3.73 -10.92 27.06
CA ASN A 423 -5.07 -11.31 27.55
C ASN A 423 -5.40 -12.81 27.37
N THR A 424 -4.41 -13.69 27.45
CA THR A 424 -4.60 -15.15 27.57
C THR A 424 -4.42 -15.60 29.03
N ALA A 425 -4.66 -16.88 29.31
CA ALA A 425 -4.43 -17.49 30.61
C ALA A 425 -2.99 -18.00 30.80
N VAL A 426 -2.07 -17.69 29.88
CA VAL A 426 -0.64 -18.00 29.98
C VAL A 426 -0.03 -17.36 31.22
N SER A 427 0.66 -18.16 32.03
CA SER A 427 1.26 -17.78 33.30
C SER A 427 2.39 -16.76 33.13
N PHE A 428 2.65 -15.97 34.18
CA PHE A 428 3.81 -15.06 34.21
C PHE A 428 5.13 -15.82 34.02
N GLY A 429 5.26 -17.02 34.60
CA GLY A 429 6.47 -17.84 34.47
C GLY A 429 6.78 -18.22 33.03
N LEU A 430 5.78 -18.66 32.25
CA LEU A 430 5.99 -18.96 30.84
C LEU A 430 6.24 -17.69 30.01
N ARG A 431 5.61 -16.56 30.35
CA ARG A 431 5.87 -15.28 29.66
C ARG A 431 7.31 -14.81 29.84
N ASP A 432 7.86 -14.94 31.04
CA ASP A 432 9.25 -14.59 31.33
C ASP A 432 10.22 -15.49 30.53
N GLU A 433 9.97 -16.80 30.51
CA GLU A 433 10.72 -17.78 29.69
C GLU A 433 10.73 -17.39 28.20
N LEU A 434 9.56 -17.03 27.67
CA LEU A 434 9.40 -16.62 26.28
C LEU A 434 10.10 -15.29 25.96
N PHE A 435 10.09 -14.35 26.91
CA PHE A 435 10.75 -13.05 26.74
C PHE A 435 12.28 -13.18 26.66
N GLU A 436 12.84 -14.14 27.38
CA GLU A 436 14.29 -14.42 27.38
C GLU A 436 14.75 -15.22 26.14
N ARG A 437 13.83 -15.77 25.35
CA ARG A 437 14.15 -16.59 24.16
C ARG A 437 14.85 -15.73 23.08
N PRO A 438 16.10 -16.04 22.69
CA PRO A 438 16.83 -15.23 21.72
C PRO A 438 16.16 -15.20 20.34
N GLY A 439 16.05 -14.00 19.75
CA GLY A 439 15.47 -13.82 18.41
C GLY A 439 13.95 -13.99 18.34
N PHE A 440 13.28 -14.15 19.48
CA PHE A 440 11.83 -14.26 19.61
C PHE A 440 11.22 -12.94 20.08
N LYS A 441 10.13 -12.50 19.45
CA LYS A 441 9.36 -11.32 19.85
C LYS A 441 8.06 -11.75 20.51
N LEU A 442 7.95 -11.46 21.80
CA LEU A 442 6.73 -11.68 22.56
C LEU A 442 5.96 -10.35 22.72
N ASP A 443 4.70 -10.33 22.30
CA ASP A 443 3.75 -9.25 22.61
C ASP A 443 2.81 -9.74 23.73
N GLN A 444 2.58 -8.93 24.77
CA GLN A 444 1.88 -9.30 26.02
C GLN A 444 0.83 -8.28 26.45
#